data_AF-A0A1Y0MU10-F1
#
_entry.id   AF-A0A1Y0MU10-F1
#
_cell.length_a   1.000
_cell.length_b   1.000
_cell.length_c   1.000
_cell.angle_alpha   90.00
_cell.angle_beta   90.00
_cell.angle_gamma   90.00
#
_symmetry.space_group_name_H-M   'P 1'
#
loop_
_entity.id
_entity.type
_entity.pdbx_description
1 polymer ?
#
loop_
_entity_poly.entity_id
_entity_poly.type
_entity_poly.pdbx_seq_one_letter_code
_entity_poly.pdbx_strand_id
1 'polypeptide(L)'
;MGYNISGIAINKNYENDFESLCNQLGWNLKKGNEIDFETASENWIDDNICNVYFTKNGTLIFIGMEKCEESFKLENDNVLTFALSETSMVFKINYTEKGIEKRSIIEANEERMEDSGKELAVEKESEDTSEIIWNQIEVLLGKRFFDIELEEKVIQYSFNKNIELKKWWKFWK
;
A
#
# COMPACT_ATOMS: atom_id res chain seq x y z
N MET A 1 22.02 0.96 2.12
CA MET A 1 21.07 -0.17 2.25
C MET A 1 19.78 0.36 1.66
N GLY A 2 19.17 -0.37 0.72
CA GLY A 2 17.99 0.14 0.02
C GLY A 2 16.67 -0.24 0.69
N TYR A 3 15.62 0.51 0.41
CA TYR A 3 14.25 0.22 0.86
C TYR A 3 13.63 -0.92 0.06
N ASN A 4 12.91 -1.79 0.76
CA ASN A 4 12.15 -2.93 0.25
C ASN A 4 10.80 -2.97 0.93
N ILE A 5 9.94 -2.02 0.56
CA ILE A 5 8.64 -1.83 1.17
C ILE A 5 7.54 -1.90 0.12
N SER A 6 6.36 -2.31 0.56
CA SER A 6 5.16 -2.37 -0.27
C SER A 6 3.94 -2.09 0.57
N GLY A 7 2.90 -1.62 -0.08
CA GLY A 7 1.76 -1.15 0.66
C GLY A 7 0.70 -0.44 -0.15
N ILE A 8 -0.23 0.11 0.60
CA ILE A 8 -1.20 1.08 0.10
C ILE A 8 -1.15 2.37 0.92
N ALA A 9 -1.19 3.50 0.23
CA ALA A 9 -1.45 4.81 0.83
C ALA A 9 -2.83 5.30 0.38
N ILE A 10 -3.61 5.84 1.30
CA ILE A 10 -5.01 6.25 1.06
C ILE A 10 -5.20 7.67 1.56
N ASN A 11 -5.86 8.53 0.78
CA ASN A 11 -6.15 9.93 1.13
C ASN A 11 -7.31 10.11 2.14
N LYS A 12 -7.43 9.18 3.09
CA LYS A 12 -8.40 9.24 4.17
C LYS A 12 -7.82 8.57 5.41
N ASN A 13 -7.94 9.25 6.55
CA ASN A 13 -7.66 8.64 7.85
C ASN A 13 -8.80 7.68 8.22
N TYR A 14 -8.45 6.40 8.38
CA TYR A 14 -9.36 5.31 8.73
C TYR A 14 -9.28 4.86 10.19
N GLU A 15 -8.60 5.58 11.08
CA GLU A 15 -8.35 5.17 12.48
C GLU A 15 -9.65 4.81 13.22
N ASN A 16 -10.72 5.58 13.01
CA ASN A 16 -12.03 5.36 13.64
C ASN A 16 -13.00 4.51 12.81
N ASP A 17 -12.62 4.09 11.60
CA ASP A 17 -13.49 3.35 10.67
C ASP A 17 -12.74 2.24 9.93
N PHE A 18 -11.69 1.68 10.56
CA PHE A 18 -10.78 0.74 9.92
C PHE A 18 -11.47 -0.57 9.53
N GLU A 19 -12.52 -0.97 10.27
CA GLU A 19 -13.34 -2.13 9.91
C GLU A 19 -14.06 -1.93 8.57
N SER A 20 -14.54 -0.72 8.29
CA SER A 20 -15.13 -0.36 6.99
C SER A 20 -14.09 -0.46 5.86
N LEU A 21 -12.86 0.00 6.10
CA LEU A 21 -11.77 -0.16 5.13
C LEU A 21 -11.48 -1.64 4.85
N CYS A 22 -11.37 -2.47 5.90
CA CYS A 22 -11.14 -3.90 5.76
C CYS A 22 -12.25 -4.56 4.92
N ASN A 23 -13.51 -4.21 5.16
CA ASN A 23 -14.65 -4.73 4.39
C ASN A 23 -14.58 -4.33 2.91
N GLN A 24 -14.24 -3.08 2.60
CA GLN A 24 -14.08 -2.61 1.21
C GLN A 24 -12.92 -3.31 0.48
N LEU A 25 -11.82 -3.57 1.18
CA LEU A 25 -10.67 -4.30 0.65
C LEU A 25 -10.90 -5.84 0.60
N GLY A 26 -12.00 -6.34 1.17
CA GLY A 26 -12.26 -7.77 1.30
C GLY A 26 -11.28 -8.47 2.26
N TRP A 27 -10.68 -7.74 3.20
CA TRP A 27 -9.68 -8.25 4.12
C TRP A 27 -10.30 -8.74 5.42
N ASN A 28 -9.85 -9.90 5.89
CA ASN A 28 -10.16 -10.41 7.21
C ASN A 28 -8.90 -10.32 8.08
N LEU A 29 -8.83 -9.28 8.92
CA LEU A 29 -7.68 -8.98 9.75
C LEU A 29 -7.96 -9.27 11.22
N LYS A 30 -6.97 -9.83 11.91
CA LYS A 30 -6.94 -9.95 13.37
C LYS A 30 -6.00 -8.89 13.92
N LYS A 31 -6.52 -8.01 14.77
CA LYS A 31 -5.72 -7.00 15.48
C LYS A 31 -4.66 -7.68 16.33
N GLY A 32 -3.41 -7.24 16.16
CA GLY A 32 -2.25 -7.66 16.92
C GLY A 32 -1.81 -6.58 17.89
N ASN A 33 -0.50 -6.39 17.99
CA ASN A 33 0.12 -5.47 18.92
C ASN A 33 0.26 -4.06 18.34
N GLU A 34 0.54 -3.11 19.23
CA GLU A 34 1.08 -1.82 18.88
C GLU A 34 2.61 -1.94 18.73
N ILE A 35 3.15 -1.37 17.64
CA ILE A 35 4.58 -1.33 17.35
C ILE A 35 4.97 0.10 16.95
N ASP A 36 6.26 0.38 16.91
CA ASP A 36 6.78 1.66 16.40
C ASP A 36 6.88 1.66 14.87
N PHE A 37 7.03 2.86 14.29
CA PHE A 37 7.08 3.05 12.85
C PHE A 37 8.35 2.45 12.23
N GLU A 38 9.46 2.50 12.95
CA GLU A 38 10.72 1.86 12.53
C GLU A 38 10.50 0.36 12.28
N THR A 39 9.95 -0.36 13.27
CA THR A 39 9.61 -1.80 13.16
C THR A 39 8.57 -2.04 12.06
N ALA A 40 7.58 -1.16 11.94
CA ALA A 40 6.50 -1.33 10.97
C ALA A 40 6.94 -1.18 9.51
N SER A 41 7.97 -0.37 9.27
CA SER A 41 8.49 -0.03 7.94
C SER A 41 9.76 -0.81 7.58
N GLU A 42 10.12 -1.83 8.37
CA GLU A 42 11.20 -2.75 8.07
C GLU A 42 11.03 -3.37 6.68
N ASN A 43 12.17 -3.59 6.02
CA ASN A 43 12.22 -4.25 4.73
C ASN A 43 11.63 -5.67 4.80
N TRP A 44 10.92 -6.09 3.74
CA TRP A 44 10.43 -7.47 3.56
C TRP A 44 9.41 -7.94 4.60
N ILE A 45 8.30 -7.20 4.75
CA ILE A 45 7.18 -7.60 5.60
C ILE A 45 6.58 -8.92 5.10
N ASP A 46 6.35 -9.86 6.04
CA ASP A 46 5.72 -11.16 5.77
C ASP A 46 4.29 -10.98 5.21
N ASP A 47 3.89 -11.83 4.26
CA ASP A 47 2.56 -11.75 3.61
C ASP A 47 1.39 -11.95 4.57
N ASN A 48 1.60 -12.42 5.80
CA ASN A 48 0.56 -12.53 6.81
C ASN A 48 0.47 -11.29 7.71
N ILE A 49 1.37 -10.32 7.57
CA ILE A 49 1.41 -9.10 8.39
C ILE A 49 0.77 -7.93 7.63
N CYS A 50 0.07 -7.08 8.37
CA CYS A 50 -0.49 -5.82 7.89
C CYS A 50 -0.24 -4.74 8.95
N ASN A 51 0.69 -3.83 8.68
CA ASN A 51 1.03 -2.74 9.61
C ASN A 51 0.31 -1.47 9.15
N VAL A 52 -0.44 -0.82 10.03
CA VAL A 52 -1.31 0.30 9.68
C VAL A 52 -0.94 1.53 10.49
N TYR A 53 -0.49 2.56 9.77
CA TYR A 53 -0.16 3.87 10.30
C TYR A 53 -1.21 4.90 9.83
N PHE A 54 -1.67 5.73 10.76
CA PHE A 54 -2.68 6.75 10.47
C PHE A 54 -2.07 8.14 10.61
N THR A 55 -2.23 8.98 9.60
CA THR A 55 -1.92 10.41 9.69
C THR A 55 -3.21 11.20 9.87
N LYS A 56 -3.10 12.52 10.08
CA LYS A 56 -4.29 13.39 10.10
C LYS A 56 -5.13 13.29 8.82
N ASN A 57 -4.50 13.11 7.66
CA ASN A 57 -5.19 13.19 6.37
C ASN A 57 -5.35 11.83 5.68
N GLY A 58 -4.54 10.84 6.03
CA GLY A 58 -4.44 9.59 5.28
C GLY A 58 -4.17 8.36 6.14
N THR A 59 -4.15 7.22 5.48
CA THR A 59 -3.79 5.91 6.06
C THR A 59 -2.70 5.30 5.20
N LEU A 60 -1.61 4.88 5.84
CA LEU A 60 -0.53 4.12 5.22
C LEU A 60 -0.59 2.69 5.75
N ILE A 61 -0.59 1.72 4.85
CA ILE A 61 -0.63 0.31 5.19
C ILE A 61 0.53 -0.38 4.52
N PHE A 62 1.38 -1.02 5.32
CA PHE A 62 2.42 -1.90 4.81
C PHE A 62 1.95 -3.35 4.82
N ILE A 63 2.10 -4.01 3.67
CA ILE A 63 1.76 -5.42 3.43
C ILE A 63 2.82 -6.05 2.54
N GLY A 64 2.92 -7.37 2.54
CA GLY A 64 3.86 -8.09 1.67
C GLY A 64 3.69 -7.79 0.17
N MET A 65 4.80 -7.83 -0.56
CA MET A 65 4.87 -7.41 -1.97
C MET A 65 3.94 -8.22 -2.87
N GLU A 66 3.74 -9.51 -2.59
CA GLU A 66 2.84 -10.38 -3.37
C GLU A 66 1.40 -9.85 -3.35
N LYS A 67 0.96 -9.21 -2.27
CA LYS A 67 -0.38 -8.61 -2.19
C LYS A 67 -0.54 -7.34 -3.01
N CYS A 68 0.57 -6.74 -3.44
CA CYS A 68 0.57 -5.55 -4.28
C CYS A 68 0.68 -5.88 -5.77
N GLU A 69 0.48 -7.15 -6.17
CA GLU A 69 0.42 -7.57 -7.58
C GLU A 69 -0.79 -6.96 -8.33
N GLU A 70 -1.89 -6.69 -7.65
CA GLU A 70 -3.05 -6.00 -8.22
C GLU A 70 -3.25 -4.63 -7.58
N SER A 71 -3.87 -3.70 -8.33
CA SER A 71 -4.27 -2.39 -7.83
C SER A 71 -5.38 -2.53 -6.79
N PHE A 72 -5.24 -1.90 -5.62
CA PHE A 72 -6.36 -1.71 -4.71
C PHE A 72 -7.23 -0.53 -5.15
N LYS A 73 -8.56 -0.72 -5.07
CA LYS A 73 -9.58 0.22 -5.53
C LYS A 73 -10.58 0.48 -4.40
N LEU A 74 -10.80 1.76 -4.09
CA LEU A 74 -11.82 2.21 -3.13
C LEU A 74 -12.73 3.23 -3.83
N GLU A 75 -14.04 3.02 -3.77
CA GLU A 75 -15.03 3.81 -4.54
C GLU A 75 -15.03 5.31 -4.19
N ASN A 76 -14.66 5.67 -2.95
CA ASN A 76 -14.75 7.06 -2.46
C ASN A 76 -13.41 7.73 -2.21
N ASP A 77 -12.31 6.98 -2.31
CA ASP A 77 -10.98 7.44 -1.94
C ASP A 77 -10.00 7.29 -3.10
N ASN A 78 -8.85 7.94 -2.95
CA ASN A 78 -7.72 7.78 -3.83
C ASN A 78 -6.70 6.86 -3.15
N VAL A 79 -6.22 5.87 -3.90
CA VAL A 79 -5.33 4.83 -3.40
C VAL A 79 -4.10 4.76 -4.28
N LEU A 80 -2.94 4.84 -3.66
CA LEU A 80 -1.69 4.38 -4.27
C LEU A 80 -1.43 2.97 -3.76
N THR A 81 -1.38 1.99 -4.66
CA THR A 81 -0.76 0.68 -4.40
C THR A 81 0.67 0.73 -4.91
N PHE A 82 1.63 0.36 -4.06
CA PHE A 82 3.04 0.46 -4.41
C PHE A 82 3.85 -0.76 -3.99
N ALA A 83 4.89 -1.04 -4.76
CA ALA A 83 6.01 -1.89 -4.34
C ALA A 83 7.31 -1.17 -4.72
N LEU A 84 8.22 -1.07 -3.76
CA LEU A 84 9.49 -0.38 -3.89
C LEU A 84 10.57 -1.35 -3.40
N SER A 85 11.37 -1.87 -4.32
CA SER A 85 12.52 -2.71 -4.01
C SER A 85 13.77 -2.13 -4.67
N GLU A 86 14.51 -1.32 -3.93
CA GLU A 86 15.77 -0.74 -4.42
C GLU A 86 16.84 -1.81 -4.59
N THR A 87 16.82 -2.87 -3.80
CA THR A 87 17.81 -3.96 -3.95
C THR A 87 17.58 -4.79 -5.20
N SER A 88 16.34 -4.93 -5.64
CA SER A 88 16.00 -5.66 -6.87
C SER A 88 15.75 -4.74 -8.06
N MET A 89 15.84 -3.41 -7.87
CA MET A 89 15.48 -2.39 -8.86
C MET A 89 14.09 -2.63 -9.45
N VAL A 90 13.12 -2.98 -8.59
CA VAL A 90 11.72 -3.21 -8.98
C VAL A 90 10.85 -2.15 -8.31
N PHE A 91 10.14 -1.39 -9.13
CA PHE A 91 9.23 -0.34 -8.69
C PHE A 91 7.88 -0.52 -9.35
N LYS A 92 6.83 -0.35 -8.56
CA LYS A 92 5.46 -0.46 -9.02
C LYS A 92 4.62 0.64 -8.41
N ILE A 93 3.81 1.28 -9.26
CA ILE A 93 2.84 2.30 -8.90
C ILE A 93 1.53 1.93 -9.58
N ASN A 94 0.47 1.72 -8.82
CA ASN A 94 -0.90 1.77 -9.32
C ASN A 94 -1.66 2.84 -8.54
N TYR A 95 -2.06 3.89 -9.23
CA TYR A 95 -2.87 4.96 -8.63
C TYR A 95 -4.31 4.86 -9.09
N THR A 96 -5.23 4.83 -8.13
CA THR A 96 -6.66 4.81 -8.37
C THR A 96 -7.31 6.05 -7.74
N GLU A 97 -8.27 6.64 -8.44
CA GLU A 97 -9.13 7.70 -7.93
C GLU A 97 -10.56 7.19 -7.96
N LYS A 98 -11.19 7.07 -6.79
CA LYS A 98 -12.61 6.71 -6.66
C LYS A 98 -12.95 5.44 -7.45
N GLY A 99 -12.18 4.38 -7.19
CA GLY A 99 -12.33 3.06 -7.81
C GLY A 99 -11.77 2.94 -9.23
N ILE A 100 -11.37 4.04 -9.88
CA ILE A 100 -10.90 4.04 -11.27
C ILE A 100 -9.38 4.17 -11.30
N GLU A 101 -8.70 3.21 -11.91
CA GLU A 101 -7.26 3.31 -12.15
C GLU A 101 -6.94 4.47 -13.10
N LYS A 102 -6.01 5.32 -12.67
CA LYS A 102 -5.58 6.53 -13.40
C LYS A 102 -4.15 6.46 -13.89
N ARG A 103 -3.29 5.73 -13.18
CA ARG A 103 -1.86 5.59 -13.51
C ARG A 103 -1.40 4.20 -13.13
N SER A 104 -0.62 3.57 -14.02
CA SER A 104 0.11 2.35 -13.75
C SER A 104 1.53 2.47 -14.30
N ILE A 105 2.52 2.16 -13.45
CA ILE A 105 3.93 2.09 -13.81
C ILE A 105 4.49 0.81 -13.21
N ILE A 106 5.20 0.03 -14.03
CA ILE A 106 6.04 -1.08 -13.58
C ILE A 106 7.42 -0.87 -14.19
N GLU A 107 8.44 -0.77 -13.34
CA GLU A 107 9.82 -0.62 -13.72
C GLU A 107 10.66 -1.74 -13.08
N ALA A 108 11.50 -2.39 -13.86
CA ALA A 108 12.39 -3.45 -13.40
C ALA A 108 13.75 -3.33 -14.09
N ASN A 109 14.83 -3.30 -13.31
CA ASN A 109 16.20 -3.14 -13.81
C ASN A 109 16.36 -1.93 -14.75
N GLU A 110 15.84 -0.76 -14.34
CA GLU A 110 15.86 0.50 -15.11
C GLU A 110 15.03 0.47 -16.42
N GLU A 111 14.32 -0.62 -16.70
CA GLU A 111 13.42 -0.74 -17.86
C GLU A 111 11.96 -0.57 -17.42
N ARG A 112 11.27 0.38 -18.03
CA ARG A 112 9.84 0.60 -17.80
C ARG A 112 9.01 -0.40 -18.61
N MET A 113 8.61 -1.48 -17.94
CA MET A 113 7.82 -2.58 -18.48
C MET A 113 6.35 -2.19 -18.71
N GLU A 114 5.82 -1.32 -17.85
CA GLU A 114 4.47 -0.77 -17.97
C GLU A 114 4.50 0.75 -17.74
N ASP A 115 3.85 1.49 -18.63
CA ASP A 115 3.64 2.93 -18.53
C ASP A 115 2.26 3.25 -19.13
N SER A 116 1.24 3.38 -18.28
CA SER A 116 -0.12 3.62 -18.74
C SER A 116 -0.89 4.59 -17.84
N GLY A 117 -1.92 5.20 -18.43
CA GLY A 117 -2.76 6.18 -17.76
C GLY A 117 -2.24 7.62 -17.88
N LYS A 118 -2.77 8.50 -17.03
CA LYS A 118 -2.45 9.93 -16.99
C LYS A 118 -1.36 10.19 -15.96
N GLU A 119 -0.28 10.80 -16.42
CA GLU A 119 0.84 11.26 -15.60
C GLU A 119 0.37 12.02 -14.34
N LEU A 120 0.91 11.64 -13.19
CA LEU A 120 0.69 12.27 -11.90
C LEU A 120 1.47 13.58 -11.80
N ALA A 121 0.99 14.52 -10.98
CA ALA A 121 1.67 15.81 -10.83
C ALA A 121 3.12 15.65 -10.31
N VAL A 122 3.34 14.67 -9.42
CA VAL A 122 4.65 14.39 -8.80
C VAL A 122 5.68 13.86 -9.79
N GLU A 123 5.27 13.26 -10.92
CA GLU A 123 6.21 12.70 -11.91
C GLU A 123 7.09 13.78 -12.55
N LYS A 124 6.61 15.04 -12.59
CA LYS A 124 7.35 16.17 -13.18
C LYS A 124 8.51 16.66 -12.33
N GLU A 125 8.45 16.38 -11.04
CA GLU A 125 9.40 16.87 -10.03
C GLU A 125 10.26 15.74 -9.46
N SER A 126 9.96 14.48 -9.84
CA SER A 126 10.68 13.29 -9.37
C SER A 126 11.78 12.92 -10.36
N GLU A 127 12.96 12.60 -9.85
CA GLU A 127 14.12 12.15 -10.64
C GLU A 127 13.95 10.72 -11.15
N ASP A 128 13.30 9.86 -10.36
CA ASP A 128 13.09 8.45 -10.68
C ASP A 128 11.76 7.88 -10.15
N THR A 129 11.48 6.60 -10.47
CA THR A 129 10.23 5.92 -10.08
C THR A 129 10.12 5.72 -8.56
N SER A 130 11.23 5.62 -7.83
CA SER A 130 11.21 5.54 -6.37
C SER A 130 10.76 6.87 -5.76
N GLU A 131 11.24 7.99 -6.28
CA GLU A 131 10.81 9.33 -5.85
C GLU A 131 9.34 9.58 -6.16
N ILE A 132 8.84 9.09 -7.30
CA ILE A 132 7.39 9.15 -7.62
C ILE A 132 6.57 8.46 -6.52
N ILE A 133 7.00 7.28 -6.04
CA ILE A 133 6.32 6.56 -4.95
C ILE A 133 6.31 7.42 -3.69
N TRP A 134 7.46 7.94 -3.27
CA TRP A 134 7.57 8.74 -2.04
C TRP A 134 6.75 10.03 -2.09
N ASN A 135 6.85 10.77 -3.19
CA ASN A 135 6.12 12.01 -3.40
C ASN A 135 4.61 11.75 -3.48
N GLN A 136 4.18 10.65 -4.11
CA GLN A 136 2.77 10.31 -4.17
C GLN A 136 2.21 9.82 -2.82
N ILE A 137 3.02 9.14 -1.99
CA ILE A 137 2.67 8.83 -0.60
C ILE A 137 2.46 10.14 0.18
N GLU A 138 3.37 11.11 0.06
CA GLU A 138 3.23 12.42 0.72
C GLU A 138 1.92 13.11 0.34
N VAL A 139 1.57 13.14 -0.95
CA VAL A 139 0.32 13.75 -1.43
C VAL A 139 -0.92 13.12 -0.76
N LEU A 140 -0.92 11.80 -0.55
CA LEU A 140 -2.07 11.10 0.04
C LEU A 140 -2.11 11.23 1.56
N LEU A 141 -0.96 11.19 2.23
CA LEU A 141 -0.88 11.26 3.69
C LEU A 141 -0.87 12.70 4.22
N GLY A 142 -0.54 13.68 3.38
CA GLY A 142 -0.24 15.05 3.76
C GLY A 142 0.91 15.18 4.76
N LYS A 143 1.83 14.20 4.75
CA LYS A 143 3.05 14.13 5.57
C LYS A 143 4.09 13.33 4.80
N ARG A 144 5.33 13.83 4.75
CA ARG A 144 6.46 13.11 4.14
C ARG A 144 6.77 11.85 4.92
N PHE A 145 7.07 10.76 4.23
CA PHE A 145 7.47 9.50 4.85
C PHE A 145 8.66 9.68 5.80
N PHE A 146 9.68 10.40 5.35
CA PHE A 146 10.91 10.65 6.11
C PHE A 146 10.75 11.66 7.27
N ASP A 147 9.58 12.30 7.41
CA ASP A 147 9.25 13.17 8.55
C ASP A 147 8.40 12.45 9.62
N ILE A 148 8.12 11.15 9.45
CA ILE A 148 7.44 10.35 10.46
C ILE A 148 8.45 9.98 11.54
N GLU A 149 8.14 10.29 12.80
CA GLU A 149 9.06 9.93 13.90
C GLU A 149 9.10 8.41 14.04
N LEU A 150 10.28 7.85 14.28
CA LEU A 150 10.50 6.41 14.30
C LEU A 150 9.68 5.72 15.40
N GLU A 151 9.44 6.41 16.51
CA GLU A 151 8.65 5.94 17.65
C GLU A 151 7.14 6.15 17.48
N GLU A 152 6.67 6.68 16.34
CA GLU A 152 5.24 6.85 16.12
C GLU A 152 4.50 5.51 16.13
N LYS A 153 3.30 5.56 16.69
CA LYS A 153 2.45 4.39 16.89
C LYS A 153 1.94 3.83 15.57
N VAL A 154 2.18 2.54 15.36
CA VAL A 154 1.61 1.73 14.29
C VAL A 154 0.83 0.57 14.88
N ILE A 155 -0.32 0.24 14.27
CA ILE A 155 -1.10 -0.92 14.69
C ILE A 155 -0.77 -2.08 13.76
N GLN A 156 -0.22 -3.16 14.32
CA GLN A 156 -0.01 -4.40 13.58
C GLN A 156 -1.28 -5.25 13.60
N TYR A 157 -1.60 -5.79 12.45
CA TYR A 157 -2.63 -6.80 12.22
C TYR A 157 -1.99 -8.03 11.57
N SER A 158 -2.69 -9.15 11.66
CA SER A 158 -2.40 -10.33 10.86
C SER A 158 -3.57 -10.67 9.96
N PHE A 159 -3.29 -11.07 8.73
CA PHE A 159 -4.29 -11.67 7.87
C PHE A 159 -4.74 -12.98 8.51
N ASN A 160 -6.04 -13.10 8.82
CA ASN A 160 -6.58 -14.39 9.19
C ASN A 160 -6.40 -15.30 7.98
N LYS A 161 -5.78 -16.46 8.20
CA LYS A 161 -5.93 -17.60 7.29
C LYS A 161 -7.41 -17.95 7.31
N ASN A 162 -8.21 -17.34 6.44
CA ASN A 162 -9.53 -17.85 6.17
C ASN A 162 -9.30 -19.26 5.63
N ILE A 163 -9.72 -20.23 6.44
CA ILE A 163 -10.13 -21.56 6.01
C ILE A 163 -10.75 -21.37 4.64
N GLU A 164 -10.16 -21.96 3.60
CA GLU A 164 -10.78 -22.01 2.28
C GLU A 164 -12.26 -22.28 2.50
N LEU A 165 -13.11 -21.26 2.33
CA LEU A 165 -14.53 -21.48 2.21
C LEU A 165 -14.60 -22.32 0.96
N LYS A 166 -14.71 -23.65 1.16
CA LYS A 166 -14.92 -24.63 0.12
C LYS A 166 -15.85 -23.98 -0.86
N LYS A 167 -15.49 -23.96 -2.14
CA LYS A 167 -16.35 -23.41 -3.19
C LYS A 167 -17.69 -24.17 -3.12
N TRP A 168 -18.71 -23.66 -2.41
CA TRP A 168 -20.02 -24.32 -2.27
C TRP A 168 -20.71 -24.46 -3.65
N TRP A 169 -20.26 -23.68 -4.64
CA TRP A 169 -20.60 -23.75 -6.05
C TRP A 169 -20.09 -25.01 -6.77
N LYS A 170 -19.11 -25.75 -6.23
CA LYS A 170 -18.60 -26.99 -6.86
C LYS A 170 -19.47 -28.24 -6.57
N PHE A 171 -20.55 -28.11 -5.81
CA PHE A 171 -21.46 -29.21 -5.47
C PHE A 171 -22.84 -29.15 -6.15
N TRP A 172 -23.08 -28.14 -6.98
CA TRP A 172 -24.30 -28.07 -7.80
C TRP A 172 -23.91 -28.16 -9.27
N LYS A 173 -24.03 -29.39 -9.78
CA LYS A 173 -24.09 -29.88 -11.16
C LYS A 173 -23.62 -28.96 -12.30
#